data_AF-A0AAX1NB04-F1
#
_entry.id   AF-A0AAX1NB04-F1
#
_cell.length_a   1.000
_cell.length_b   1.000
_cell.length_c   1.000
_cell.angle_alpha   90.00
_cell.angle_beta   90.00
_cell.angle_gamma   90.00
#
_symmetry.space_group_name_H-M   'P 1'
#
loop_
_entity.id
_entity.type
_entity.pdbx_description
1 polymer ?
#
loop_
_entity_poly.entity_id
_entity_poly.type
_entity_poly.pdbx_seq_one_letter_code
_entity_poly.pdbx_strand_id
1 'polypeptide(L)'
;MIKKRIITLLLILFSVSHIYSQDISLFVKENTFSYKYNELKLSETSKKEYLSKVLKTYSSSSLDLFHPIYLNNDSLIDFIYDGPIITNPDLDGNQVLFFENKKRGNYEIIGSSFGNLLEIKKNKISGSTLFLFLDEGCCLSTTFYLNFLWMIEKNDELTFTNSTPIEYDFESLYFPESKNDQEQYFKISQNNYNLRSAPFIQDDNIIDVYKKEDRGVVLSTFKSKDRIWWFVIMDDKGDLSRKCGWMSSRYLEVL
;
A
#
# COMPACT_ATOMS: atom_id res chain seq x y z
N MET A 1 -63.71 13.83 -35.75
CA MET A 1 -62.23 13.71 -35.74
C MET A 1 -61.76 13.49 -34.31
N ILE A 2 -61.50 12.25 -33.93
CA ILE A 2 -61.12 11.84 -32.57
C ILE A 2 -59.61 11.61 -32.57
N LYS A 3 -58.84 12.44 -31.87
CA LYS A 3 -57.41 12.18 -31.61
C LYS A 3 -57.29 11.42 -30.29
N LYS A 4 -57.00 10.13 -30.39
CA LYS A 4 -56.47 9.26 -29.33
C LYS A 4 -54.97 9.51 -29.14
N ARG A 5 -54.49 9.33 -27.90
CA ARG A 5 -53.21 8.72 -27.46
C ARG A 5 -53.21 8.80 -25.92
N ILE A 6 -53.70 7.79 -25.16
CA ILE A 6 -53.07 6.50 -24.78
C ILE A 6 -51.65 6.76 -24.26
N ILE A 7 -51.51 7.02 -22.96
CA ILE A 7 -51.21 6.08 -21.84
C ILE A 7 -49.75 5.62 -21.84
N THR A 8 -49.07 6.07 -20.79
CA THR A 8 -47.81 5.61 -20.21
C THR A 8 -47.71 4.09 -20.16
N LEU A 9 -46.61 3.52 -20.65
CA LEU A 9 -46.14 2.22 -20.20
C LEU A 9 -44.62 2.23 -19.98
N LEU A 10 -44.27 1.87 -18.76
CA LEU A 10 -42.96 1.63 -18.18
C LEU A 10 -42.38 0.30 -18.70
N LEU A 11 -41.13 0.28 -19.16
CA LEU A 11 -40.26 -0.90 -19.34
C LEU A 11 -38.83 -0.33 -19.52
N ILE A 12 -37.95 -0.26 -18.51
CA ILE A 12 -37.14 -1.33 -17.88
C ILE A 12 -36.54 -2.29 -18.91
N LEU A 13 -35.20 -2.48 -18.79
CA LEU A 13 -34.25 -3.34 -19.55
C LEU A 13 -33.41 -2.51 -20.54
N PHE A 14 -32.08 -2.36 -20.47
CA PHE A 14 -30.94 -3.13 -19.92
C PHE A 14 -29.82 -2.10 -19.59
N SER A 15 -29.28 -1.97 -18.37
CA SER A 15 -28.13 -2.71 -17.82
C SER A 15 -27.11 -3.17 -18.86
N VAL A 16 -25.92 -2.55 -18.94
CA VAL A 16 -24.60 -3.17 -18.73
C VAL A 16 -23.54 -2.03 -18.58
N SER A 17 -22.70 -2.17 -17.54
CA SER A 17 -21.37 -1.56 -17.35
C SER A 17 -21.25 -0.04 -17.23
N HIS A 18 -21.61 0.55 -16.08
CA HIS A 18 -20.94 1.73 -15.50
C HIS A 18 -20.68 1.48 -13.99
N ILE A 19 -20.18 0.28 -13.66
CA ILE A 19 -19.64 -0.04 -12.33
C ILE A 19 -18.13 -0.19 -12.54
N TYR A 20 -17.34 0.40 -11.64
CA TYR A 20 -15.87 0.57 -11.67
C TYR A 20 -15.32 1.80 -12.42
N SER A 21 -15.74 2.99 -12.00
CA SER A 21 -14.96 4.22 -12.23
C SER A 21 -15.02 5.21 -11.07
N GLN A 22 -15.69 4.88 -9.97
CA GLN A 22 -15.68 5.73 -8.78
C GLN A 22 -14.42 5.44 -7.96
N ASP A 23 -13.40 6.25 -8.26
CA ASP A 23 -12.87 7.18 -7.27
C ASP A 23 -11.77 6.72 -6.30
N ILE A 24 -10.74 6.05 -6.83
CA ILE A 24 -9.38 6.16 -6.22
C ILE A 24 -8.90 7.63 -6.24
N SER A 25 -9.43 8.47 -7.13
CA SER A 25 -9.12 9.90 -7.19
C SER A 25 -9.57 10.66 -5.94
N LEU A 26 -10.67 10.24 -5.29
CA LEU A 26 -11.12 10.76 -3.99
C LEU A 26 -10.25 10.26 -2.83
N PHE A 27 -9.72 9.04 -2.89
CA PHE A 27 -8.74 8.54 -1.91
C PHE A 27 -7.44 9.36 -1.90
N VAL A 28 -7.07 9.93 -3.05
CA VAL A 28 -5.89 10.80 -3.24
C VAL A 28 -6.19 12.27 -2.90
N LYS A 29 -7.46 12.71 -2.89
CA LYS A 29 -7.83 14.12 -2.69
C LYS A 29 -8.29 14.46 -1.27
N GLU A 30 -8.85 13.50 -0.52
CA GLU A 30 -9.42 13.77 0.81
C GLU A 30 -8.57 13.24 1.98
N ASN A 31 -7.63 12.32 1.73
CA ASN A 31 -6.69 11.94 2.77
C ASN A 31 -5.48 12.88 2.75
N THR A 32 -5.53 13.85 3.64
CA THR A 32 -4.41 14.69 4.08
C THR A 32 -3.39 13.81 4.82
N PHE A 33 -2.78 12.86 4.12
CA PHE A 33 -1.61 12.14 4.59
C PHE A 33 -0.42 13.09 4.53
N SER A 34 0.32 13.21 5.64
CA SER A 34 1.53 14.00 5.70
C SER A 34 2.61 13.34 4.83
N TYR A 35 2.87 13.92 3.66
CA TYR A 35 3.87 13.41 2.72
C TYR A 35 5.27 13.81 3.19
N LYS A 36 6.15 12.83 3.43
CA LYS A 36 7.58 13.08 3.62
C LYS A 36 8.35 12.46 2.45
N TYR A 37 8.72 13.32 1.50
CA TYR A 37 9.48 12.97 0.30
C TYR A 37 10.96 12.79 0.65
N ASN A 38 11.48 11.56 0.56
CA ASN A 38 12.91 11.28 0.61
C ASN A 38 13.35 10.72 -0.74
N GLU A 39 13.79 11.60 -1.64
CA GLU A 39 14.40 11.20 -2.91
C GLU A 39 15.90 10.96 -2.70
N LEU A 40 16.34 9.70 -2.80
CA LEU A 40 17.76 9.37 -2.85
C LEU A 40 18.33 9.80 -4.22
N LYS A 41 18.81 11.04 -4.31
CA LYS A 41 19.49 11.55 -5.52
C LYS A 41 20.90 10.97 -5.64
N LEU A 42 21.03 9.89 -6.40
CA LEU A 42 22.32 9.38 -6.87
C LEU A 42 22.80 10.21 -8.09
N SER A 43 24.08 10.54 -8.17
CA SER A 43 24.66 11.30 -9.30
C SER A 43 24.68 10.47 -10.60
N GLU A 44 24.49 11.11 -11.77
CA GLU A 44 24.36 10.43 -13.07
C GLU A 44 25.58 9.58 -13.45
N THR A 45 26.79 10.05 -13.15
CA THR A 45 28.05 9.33 -13.46
C THR A 45 28.18 8.07 -12.61
N SER A 46 27.73 8.12 -11.35
CA SER A 46 27.72 6.97 -10.44
C SER A 46 26.73 5.89 -10.89
N LYS A 47 25.59 6.24 -11.49
CA LYS A 47 24.51 5.30 -11.85
C LYS A 47 24.90 4.32 -12.97
N LYS A 48 25.56 4.79 -14.03
CA LYS A 48 25.91 3.97 -15.22
C LYS A 48 27.02 2.98 -14.95
N GLU A 49 28.07 3.44 -14.28
CA GLU A 49 29.22 2.61 -13.91
C GLU A 49 28.80 1.50 -12.92
N TYR A 50 27.89 1.85 -12.01
CA TYR A 50 27.30 0.96 -11.02
C TYR A 50 26.44 -0.15 -11.63
N LEU A 51 25.53 0.16 -12.56
CA LEU A 51 24.73 -0.86 -13.26
C LEU A 51 25.61 -1.86 -14.02
N SER A 52 26.66 -1.37 -14.68
CA SER A 52 27.59 -2.22 -15.41
C SER A 52 28.42 -3.13 -14.50
N LYS A 53 28.68 -2.72 -13.26
CA LYS A 53 29.33 -3.53 -12.23
C LYS A 53 28.38 -4.62 -11.74
N VAL A 54 27.14 -4.25 -11.38
CA VAL A 54 26.11 -5.21 -10.95
C VAL A 54 25.91 -6.32 -12.00
N LEU A 55 25.72 -5.96 -13.27
CA LEU A 55 25.53 -6.96 -14.34
C LEU A 55 26.77 -7.83 -14.62
N LYS A 56 27.98 -7.37 -14.24
CA LYS A 56 29.23 -8.16 -14.36
C LYS A 56 29.52 -9.02 -13.14
N THR A 57 29.00 -8.65 -11.96
CA THR A 57 29.34 -9.28 -10.68
C THR A 57 28.41 -10.44 -10.32
N TYR A 58 27.20 -10.51 -10.88
CA TYR A 58 26.23 -11.56 -10.53
C TYR A 58 26.15 -12.68 -11.57
N SER A 59 26.14 -13.94 -11.11
CA SER A 59 26.00 -15.14 -11.94
C SER A 59 24.62 -15.20 -12.61
N SER A 60 24.47 -16.01 -13.67
CA SER A 60 23.20 -16.19 -14.40
C SER A 60 22.02 -16.61 -13.51
N SER A 61 22.28 -17.17 -12.32
CA SER A 61 21.30 -17.49 -11.28
C SER A 61 20.64 -16.27 -10.62
N SER A 62 21.15 -15.06 -10.83
CA SER A 62 20.59 -13.81 -10.30
C SER A 62 19.61 -13.13 -11.26
N LEU A 63 19.41 -13.68 -12.46
CA LEU A 63 18.40 -13.17 -13.41
C LEU A 63 16.97 -13.36 -12.89
N ASP A 64 16.74 -14.35 -12.03
CA ASP A 64 15.44 -14.61 -11.42
C ASP A 64 14.97 -13.46 -10.49
N LEU A 65 15.91 -12.61 -10.06
CA LEU A 65 15.63 -11.40 -9.28
C LEU A 65 15.18 -10.21 -10.15
N PHE A 66 15.24 -10.33 -11.48
CA PHE A 66 14.85 -9.29 -12.42
C PHE A 66 13.53 -9.65 -13.11
N HIS A 67 12.50 -8.86 -12.83
CA HIS A 67 11.16 -9.08 -13.32
C HIS A 67 10.86 -8.10 -14.46
N PRO A 68 10.66 -8.57 -15.71
CA PRO A 68 10.30 -7.70 -16.81
C PRO A 68 8.90 -7.11 -16.60
N ILE A 69 8.75 -5.81 -16.83
CA ILE A 69 7.49 -5.09 -16.68
C ILE A 69 7.41 -3.96 -17.72
N TYR A 70 6.22 -3.43 -17.94
CA TYR A 70 6.00 -2.17 -18.67
C TYR A 70 5.50 -1.13 -17.65
N LEU A 71 6.41 -0.25 -17.19
CA LEU A 71 6.06 0.74 -16.17
C LEU A 71 5.20 1.85 -16.76
N ASN A 72 5.61 2.40 -17.91
CA ASN A 72 4.85 3.37 -18.67
C ASN A 72 4.03 2.70 -19.79
N ASN A 73 3.32 3.50 -20.59
CA ASN A 73 2.61 3.01 -21.78
C ASN A 73 3.47 3.01 -23.06
N ASP A 74 4.80 2.98 -22.94
CA ASP A 74 5.67 2.82 -24.10
C ASP A 74 5.80 1.33 -24.51
N SER A 75 6.62 1.07 -25.53
CA SER A 75 6.84 -0.29 -26.07
C SER A 75 8.12 -0.95 -25.55
N LEU A 76 8.82 -0.29 -24.64
CA LEU A 76 10.08 -0.73 -24.07
C LEU A 76 9.81 -1.58 -22.82
N ILE A 77 10.60 -2.64 -22.69
CA ILE A 77 10.56 -3.48 -21.50
C ILE A 77 11.46 -2.82 -20.45
N ASP A 78 10.87 -2.57 -19.30
CA ASP A 78 11.47 -2.13 -18.05
C ASP A 78 11.73 -3.33 -17.12
N PHE A 79 12.40 -3.09 -15.99
CA PHE A 79 12.64 -4.13 -15.01
C PHE A 79 12.36 -3.67 -13.58
N ILE A 80 11.89 -4.61 -12.77
CA ILE A 80 11.94 -4.51 -11.31
C ILE A 80 12.97 -5.52 -10.82
N TYR A 81 13.97 -5.06 -10.08
CA TYR A 81 14.84 -5.93 -9.30
C TYR A 81 14.22 -6.12 -7.92
N ASP A 82 14.06 -7.36 -7.46
CA ASP A 82 13.66 -7.70 -6.09
C ASP A 82 14.66 -8.71 -5.52
N GLY A 83 15.46 -8.28 -4.55
CA GLY A 83 16.53 -9.12 -4.01
C GLY A 83 17.43 -8.39 -3.01
N PRO A 84 18.61 -8.96 -2.69
CA PRO A 84 19.51 -8.39 -1.69
C PRO A 84 19.87 -6.93 -1.95
N ILE A 85 20.16 -6.17 -0.88
CA ILE A 85 20.66 -4.81 -1.02
C ILE A 85 21.96 -4.81 -1.81
N ILE A 86 21.92 -4.19 -2.99
CA ILE A 86 23.11 -3.94 -3.78
C ILE A 86 23.55 -2.48 -3.67
N THR A 87 22.61 -1.53 -3.56
CA THR A 87 22.90 -0.08 -3.65
C THR A 87 23.79 0.45 -2.53
N ASN A 88 23.79 -0.25 -1.39
CA ASN A 88 24.67 0.03 -0.28
C ASN A 88 25.18 -1.29 0.33
N PRO A 89 26.41 -1.72 -0.01
CA PRO A 89 26.92 -3.03 0.39
C PRO A 89 27.19 -3.17 1.88
N ASP A 90 27.14 -2.08 2.65
CA ASP A 90 27.28 -2.09 4.11
C ASP A 90 25.94 -2.38 4.83
N LEU A 91 24.84 -2.55 4.08
CA LEU A 91 23.53 -2.86 4.63
C LEU A 91 23.12 -4.29 4.27
N ASP A 92 22.72 -5.05 5.28
CA ASP A 92 22.04 -6.32 5.10
C ASP A 92 20.54 -6.11 4.86
N GLY A 93 19.92 -7.01 4.09
CA GLY A 93 18.49 -7.00 3.80
C GLY A 93 18.18 -7.09 2.32
N ASN A 94 16.92 -6.81 1.98
CA ASN A 94 16.44 -6.79 0.59
C ASN A 94 16.01 -5.38 0.18
N GLN A 95 16.06 -5.14 -1.13
CA GLN A 95 15.62 -3.93 -1.77
C GLN A 95 14.87 -4.26 -3.06
N VAL A 96 13.97 -3.36 -3.43
CA VAL A 96 13.34 -3.34 -4.73
C VAL A 96 13.83 -2.12 -5.52
N LEU A 97 14.28 -2.31 -6.75
CA LEU A 97 14.69 -1.22 -7.64
C LEU A 97 13.84 -1.20 -8.91
N PHE A 98 13.45 -0.01 -9.34
CA PHE A 98 12.70 0.22 -10.57
C PHE A 98 13.64 0.74 -11.66
N PHE A 99 13.78 -0.02 -12.73
CA PHE A 99 14.64 0.29 -13.88
C PHE A 99 13.79 0.68 -15.09
N GLU A 100 13.94 1.91 -15.57
CA GLU A 100 13.32 2.38 -16.81
C GLU A 100 14.29 2.24 -17.98
N ASN A 101 13.80 1.76 -19.12
CA ASN A 101 14.57 1.64 -20.35
C ASN A 101 14.58 2.96 -21.15
N LYS A 102 15.67 3.71 -21.11
CA LYS A 102 15.82 5.01 -21.82
C LYS A 102 16.14 4.89 -23.32
N LYS A 103 15.87 3.73 -23.95
CA LYS A 103 16.20 3.33 -25.33
C LYS A 103 17.59 2.73 -25.50
N ARG A 104 17.71 1.82 -26.49
CA ARG A 104 18.91 1.05 -26.84
C ARG A 104 19.45 0.16 -25.70
N GLY A 105 18.57 -0.31 -24.81
CA GLY A 105 18.94 -1.17 -23.69
C GLY A 105 19.71 -0.47 -22.58
N ASN A 106 19.63 0.86 -22.51
CA ASN A 106 20.17 1.62 -21.38
C ASN A 106 19.10 1.72 -20.29
N TYR A 107 19.42 1.26 -19.09
CA TYR A 107 18.50 1.26 -17.96
C TYR A 107 18.92 2.31 -16.92
N GLU A 108 17.93 2.98 -16.34
CA GLU A 108 18.11 3.94 -15.26
C GLU A 108 17.26 3.57 -14.06
N ILE A 109 17.84 3.69 -12.85
CA ILE A 109 17.08 3.54 -11.61
C ILE A 109 16.24 4.81 -11.42
N ILE A 110 14.92 4.63 -11.43
CA ILE A 110 13.93 5.71 -11.29
C ILE A 110 13.18 5.67 -9.95
N GLY A 111 13.33 4.59 -9.19
CA GLY A 111 12.78 4.45 -7.85
C GLY A 111 13.42 3.29 -7.11
N SER A 112 13.25 3.28 -5.79
CA SER A 112 13.71 2.20 -4.92
C SER A 112 12.84 2.11 -3.67
N SER A 113 12.72 0.91 -3.10
CA SER A 113 12.17 0.65 -1.77
C SER A 113 13.03 -0.39 -1.05
N PHE A 114 12.98 -0.41 0.28
CA PHE A 114 13.49 -1.53 1.07
C PHE A 114 12.42 -2.60 1.23
N GLY A 115 12.86 -3.83 1.51
CA GLY A 115 12.01 -5.01 1.66
C GLY A 115 11.86 -5.82 0.38
N ASN A 116 10.85 -6.70 0.39
CA ASN A 116 10.51 -7.62 -0.72
C ASN A 116 9.20 -7.18 -1.37
N LEU A 117 9.09 -7.36 -2.69
CA LEU A 117 7.85 -7.07 -3.40
C LEU A 117 6.81 -8.18 -3.13
N LEU A 118 5.66 -7.81 -2.60
CA LEU A 118 4.54 -8.74 -2.39
C LEU A 118 3.57 -8.76 -3.56
N GLU A 119 3.17 -7.58 -4.02
CA GLU A 119 2.07 -7.46 -5.00
C GLU A 119 2.20 -6.18 -5.84
N ILE A 120 1.78 -6.28 -7.11
CA ILE A 120 1.65 -5.16 -8.04
C ILE A 120 0.20 -5.05 -8.49
N LYS A 121 -0.43 -3.88 -8.30
CA LYS A 121 -1.79 -3.55 -8.78
C LYS A 121 -1.73 -2.40 -9.77
N LYS A 122 -1.98 -2.69 -11.06
CA LYS A 122 -2.01 -1.68 -12.12
C LYS A 122 -3.44 -1.20 -12.38
N ASN A 123 -3.69 0.10 -12.25
CA ASN A 123 -4.91 0.74 -12.69
C ASN A 123 -4.68 1.42 -14.05
N LYS A 124 -5.19 0.79 -15.10
CA LYS A 124 -5.03 1.27 -16.49
C LYS A 124 -5.78 2.57 -16.78
N ILE A 125 -6.82 2.91 -16.02
CA ILE A 125 -7.66 4.09 -16.28
C ILE A 125 -6.95 5.36 -15.79
N SER A 126 -6.33 5.29 -14.61
CA SER A 126 -5.64 6.43 -13.99
C SER A 126 -4.14 6.50 -14.32
N GLY A 127 -3.58 5.48 -15.00
CA GLY A 127 -2.13 5.38 -15.20
C GLY A 127 -1.35 5.17 -13.91
N SER A 128 -2.01 4.73 -12.84
CA SER A 128 -1.37 4.52 -11.54
C SER A 128 -1.08 3.04 -11.29
N THR A 129 0.09 2.73 -10.76
CA THR A 129 0.46 1.39 -10.30
C THR A 129 0.78 1.44 -8.82
N LEU A 130 0.17 0.56 -8.04
CA LEU A 130 0.46 0.37 -6.62
C LEU A 130 1.37 -0.84 -6.46
N PHE A 131 2.46 -0.66 -5.72
CA PHE A 131 3.37 -1.70 -5.28
C PHE A 131 3.25 -1.88 -3.77
N LEU A 132 3.13 -3.12 -3.32
CA LEU A 132 3.08 -3.48 -1.91
C LEU A 132 4.39 -4.19 -1.56
N PHE A 133 5.04 -3.75 -0.49
CA PHE A 133 6.31 -4.34 -0.02
C PHE A 133 6.22 -4.76 1.42
N LEU A 134 6.94 -5.82 1.75
CA LEU A 134 7.16 -6.26 3.11
C LEU A 134 8.63 -6.03 3.47
N ASP A 135 8.85 -5.14 4.42
CA ASP A 135 10.17 -4.87 4.97
C ASP A 135 10.27 -5.48 6.38
N GLU A 136 11.30 -6.27 6.61
CA GLU A 136 11.57 -6.87 7.90
C GLU A 136 12.37 -5.85 8.71
N GLY A 137 11.89 -5.49 9.91
CA GLY A 137 12.62 -4.56 10.77
C GLY A 137 14.05 -5.07 11.06
N CYS A 138 14.97 -4.16 11.36
CA CYS A 138 16.36 -4.57 11.62
C CYS A 138 16.46 -5.58 12.79
N CYS A 139 17.51 -6.40 12.71
CA CYS A 139 18.19 -6.92 13.89
C CYS A 139 17.38 -7.98 14.68
N LEU A 140 16.87 -9.02 13.98
CA LEU A 140 16.06 -10.11 14.56
C LEU A 140 14.73 -9.64 15.17
N SER A 141 14.21 -8.50 14.71
CA SER A 141 12.89 -8.06 15.10
C SER A 141 11.80 -8.94 14.48
N THR A 142 10.74 -9.22 15.23
CA THR A 142 9.50 -9.82 14.69
C THR A 142 8.57 -8.76 14.10
N THR A 143 9.00 -7.50 14.09
CA THR A 143 8.29 -6.37 13.50
C THR A 143 8.50 -6.31 11.99
N PHE A 144 7.39 -6.18 11.28
CA PHE A 144 7.34 -6.01 9.84
C PHE A 144 6.67 -4.68 9.50
N TYR A 145 7.10 -4.11 8.38
CA TYR A 145 6.54 -2.89 7.82
C TYR A 145 5.94 -3.19 6.45
N LEU A 146 4.62 -3.06 6.35
CA LEU A 146 3.91 -3.09 5.08
C LEU A 146 3.96 -1.70 4.46
N ASN A 147 4.71 -1.59 3.36
CA ASN A 147 4.92 -0.36 2.62
C ASN A 147 4.05 -0.34 1.36
N PHE A 148 3.59 0.85 0.99
CA PHE A 148 2.82 1.08 -0.23
C PHE A 148 3.50 2.18 -1.04
N LEU A 149 3.92 1.85 -2.26
CA LEU A 149 4.47 2.80 -3.22
C LEU A 149 3.50 2.94 -4.38
N TRP A 150 3.09 4.17 -4.65
CA TRP A 150 2.33 4.51 -5.84
C TRP A 150 3.26 5.09 -6.88
N MET A 151 3.25 4.49 -8.07
CA MET A 151 3.75 5.10 -9.27
C MET A 151 2.59 5.75 -10.02
N ILE A 152 2.73 7.01 -10.34
CA ILE A 152 1.75 7.81 -11.08
C ILE A 152 2.41 8.25 -12.39
N GLU A 153 1.82 7.81 -13.50
CA GLU A 153 2.20 8.24 -14.85
C GLU A 153 1.38 9.49 -15.22
N LYS A 154 2.08 10.58 -15.57
CA LYS A 154 1.45 11.81 -16.05
C LYS A 154 2.31 12.46 -17.12
N ASN A 155 1.75 12.65 -18.31
CA ASN A 155 2.45 13.30 -19.45
C ASN A 155 3.83 12.66 -19.73
N ASP A 156 3.90 11.33 -19.79
CA ASP A 156 5.14 10.54 -19.97
C ASP A 156 6.18 10.67 -18.84
N GLU A 157 5.83 11.33 -17.73
CA GLU A 157 6.64 11.38 -16.52
C GLU A 157 6.12 10.36 -15.49
N LEU A 158 7.05 9.60 -14.91
CA LEU A 158 6.79 8.69 -13.81
C LEU A 158 7.14 9.37 -12.49
N THR A 159 6.20 9.40 -11.56
CA THR A 159 6.40 9.90 -10.21
C THR A 159 6.10 8.83 -9.20
N PHE A 160 6.89 8.78 -8.12
CA PHE A 160 6.80 7.78 -7.07
C PHE A 160 6.42 8.46 -5.75
N THR A 161 5.43 7.92 -5.05
CA THR A 161 5.02 8.40 -3.72
C THR A 161 4.75 7.24 -2.77
N ASN A 162 5.30 7.34 -1.57
CA ASN A 162 5.15 6.34 -0.52
C ASN A 162 4.08 6.77 0.48
N SER A 163 3.29 5.81 0.98
CA SER A 163 2.47 6.03 2.17
C SER A 163 3.27 5.75 3.44
N THR A 164 2.86 6.32 4.57
CA THR A 164 3.35 5.88 5.89
C THR A 164 3.14 4.37 6.05
N PRO A 165 4.20 3.60 6.36
CA PRO A 165 4.10 2.14 6.48
C PRO A 165 3.12 1.72 7.56
N ILE A 166 2.63 0.49 7.47
CA ILE A 166 1.89 -0.16 8.55
C ILE A 166 2.86 -1.11 9.27
N GLU A 167 3.14 -0.79 10.53
CA GLU A 167 3.92 -1.62 11.44
C GLU A 167 3.03 -2.66 12.10
N TYR A 168 3.50 -3.90 12.13
CA TYR A 168 2.91 -4.98 12.90
C TYR A 168 3.94 -6.02 13.32
N ASP A 169 3.63 -6.76 14.37
CA ASP A 169 4.41 -7.91 14.82
C ASP A 169 3.75 -9.20 14.30
N PHE A 170 4.47 -9.95 13.46
CA PHE A 170 3.91 -11.14 12.80
C PHE A 170 3.65 -12.30 13.76
N GLU A 171 4.39 -12.39 14.87
CA GLU A 171 4.22 -13.49 15.82
C GLU A 171 3.03 -13.27 16.75
N SER A 172 2.73 -12.02 17.07
CA SER A 172 1.70 -11.68 18.07
C SER A 172 0.40 -11.17 17.48
N LEU A 173 0.41 -10.59 16.27
CA LEU A 173 -0.80 -10.03 15.65
C LEU A 173 -1.70 -11.11 15.05
N TYR A 174 -2.91 -11.21 15.56
CA TYR A 174 -3.95 -12.05 15.00
C TYR A 174 -4.60 -11.36 13.79
N PHE A 175 -4.28 -11.82 12.58
CA PHE A 175 -4.90 -11.29 11.36
C PHE A 175 -6.35 -11.81 11.19
N PRO A 176 -7.27 -10.98 10.69
CA PRO A 176 -8.63 -11.41 10.40
C PRO A 176 -8.66 -12.37 9.19
N GLU A 177 -9.54 -13.36 9.23
CA GLU A 177 -9.73 -14.33 8.13
C GLU A 177 -10.47 -13.73 6.92
N SER A 178 -11.19 -12.62 7.12
CA SER A 178 -11.97 -11.95 6.09
C SER A 178 -11.84 -10.44 6.20
N LYS A 179 -12.10 -9.74 5.10
CA LYS A 179 -12.21 -8.28 5.04
C LYS A 179 -13.68 -7.86 4.97
N ASN A 180 -13.97 -6.65 5.44
CA ASN A 180 -15.24 -5.98 5.16
C ASN A 180 -15.31 -5.60 3.67
N ASP A 181 -16.52 -5.62 3.11
CA ASP A 181 -16.77 -5.20 1.72
C ASP A 181 -16.67 -3.68 1.53
N GLN A 182 -16.83 -2.92 2.62
CA GLN A 182 -16.78 -1.47 2.63
C GLN A 182 -15.82 -0.98 3.70
N GLU A 183 -15.04 0.03 3.35
CA GLU A 183 -14.21 0.77 4.28
C GLU A 183 -15.10 1.58 5.23
N GLN A 184 -14.78 1.54 6.51
CA GLN A 184 -15.52 2.30 7.52
C GLN A 184 -14.54 3.10 8.36
N TYR A 185 -14.69 4.41 8.34
CA TYR A 185 -13.87 5.33 9.12
C TYR A 185 -14.47 5.49 10.51
N PHE A 186 -13.60 5.67 11.50
CA PHE A 186 -14.04 5.86 12.88
C PHE A 186 -13.14 6.84 13.63
N LYS A 187 -13.62 7.26 14.79
CA LYS A 187 -12.84 7.92 15.83
C LYS A 187 -13.09 7.30 17.20
N ILE A 188 -12.17 7.51 18.13
CA ILE A 188 -12.33 7.06 19.52
C ILE A 188 -13.25 8.02 20.27
N SER A 189 -14.36 7.51 20.82
CA SER A 189 -15.50 8.34 21.25
C SER A 189 -15.47 8.78 22.72
N GLN A 190 -14.86 7.98 23.61
CA GLN A 190 -14.96 8.20 25.07
C GLN A 190 -13.63 8.58 25.72
N ASN A 191 -12.80 7.57 25.99
CA ASN A 191 -11.55 7.66 26.73
C ASN A 191 -10.41 7.10 25.90
N ASN A 192 -9.18 7.19 26.43
CA ASN A 192 -8.07 6.46 25.84
C ASN A 192 -8.42 4.97 25.72
N TYR A 193 -8.04 4.37 24.60
CA TYR A 193 -8.36 3.00 24.28
C TYR A 193 -7.16 2.26 23.70
N ASN A 194 -7.03 0.99 24.09
CA ASN A 194 -5.87 0.17 23.74
C ASN A 194 -6.10 -0.48 22.38
N LEU A 195 -5.15 -0.29 21.47
CA LEU A 195 -4.99 -1.13 20.30
C LEU A 195 -4.38 -2.46 20.76
N ARG A 196 -4.94 -3.59 20.31
CA ARG A 196 -4.55 -4.91 20.78
C ARG A 196 -4.13 -5.83 19.64
N SER A 197 -3.27 -6.80 19.90
CA SER A 197 -2.84 -7.77 18.92
C SER A 197 -3.88 -8.87 18.66
N ALA A 198 -4.86 -9.06 19.55
CA ALA A 198 -5.90 -10.06 19.41
C ALA A 198 -7.28 -9.59 19.92
N PRO A 199 -8.41 -10.18 19.46
CA PRO A 199 -9.76 -9.74 19.77
C PRO A 199 -10.27 -10.24 21.14
N PHE A 200 -9.47 -10.04 22.19
CA PHE A 200 -9.81 -10.33 23.58
C PHE A 200 -9.03 -9.39 24.52
N ILE A 201 -9.39 -9.36 25.81
CA ILE A 201 -8.73 -8.50 26.80
C ILE A 201 -7.74 -9.33 27.60
N GLN A 202 -6.44 -9.10 27.36
CA GLN A 202 -5.32 -9.53 28.20
C GLN A 202 -4.27 -8.40 28.20
N ASP A 203 -3.51 -8.22 29.28
CA ASP A 203 -2.61 -7.07 29.39
C ASP A 203 -1.37 -7.18 28.49
N ASP A 204 -0.96 -8.40 28.17
CA ASP A 204 0.16 -8.74 27.28
C ASP A 204 -0.14 -8.51 25.79
N ASN A 205 -1.40 -8.30 25.42
CA ASN A 205 -1.80 -8.11 24.02
C ASN A 205 -1.96 -6.63 23.63
N ILE A 206 -1.55 -5.68 24.47
CA ILE A 206 -1.64 -4.25 24.17
C ILE A 206 -0.47 -3.84 23.26
N ILE A 207 -0.80 -3.37 22.05
CA ILE A 207 0.17 -2.84 21.09
C ILE A 207 0.47 -1.37 21.39
N ASP A 208 -0.58 -0.58 21.62
CA ASP A 208 -0.48 0.86 21.86
C ASP A 208 -1.75 1.42 22.51
N VAL A 209 -1.70 2.68 22.93
CA VAL A 209 -2.81 3.41 23.55
C VAL A 209 -3.16 4.64 22.71
N TYR A 210 -4.42 4.68 22.27
CA TYR A 210 -4.97 5.79 21.52
C TYR A 210 -5.88 6.68 22.36
N LYS A 211 -5.87 7.99 22.11
CA LYS A 211 -6.62 9.01 22.83
C LYS A 211 -7.97 9.24 22.16
N LYS A 212 -8.87 9.89 22.90
CA LYS A 212 -10.14 10.36 22.34
C LYS A 212 -9.90 11.22 21.09
N GLU A 213 -10.78 11.10 20.10
CA GLU A 213 -10.73 11.73 18.77
C GLU A 213 -9.64 11.23 17.82
N ASP A 214 -8.73 10.34 18.25
CA ASP A 214 -7.86 9.64 17.32
C ASP A 214 -8.71 8.80 16.35
N ARG A 215 -8.24 8.70 15.12
CA ARG A 215 -8.99 8.15 13.98
C ARG A 215 -8.33 6.91 13.41
N GLY A 216 -9.11 6.18 12.63
CA GLY A 216 -8.61 5.05 11.84
C GLY A 216 -9.68 4.53 10.88
N VAL A 217 -9.31 3.43 10.22
CA VAL A 217 -10.18 2.69 9.31
C VAL A 217 -10.39 1.27 9.82
N VAL A 218 -11.62 0.79 9.74
CA VAL A 218 -12.00 -0.60 10.02
C VAL A 218 -11.83 -1.43 8.76
N LEU A 219 -11.07 -2.51 8.87
CA LEU A 219 -10.85 -3.46 7.79
C LEU A 219 -11.65 -4.75 7.94
N SER A 220 -11.93 -5.17 9.17
CA SER A 220 -12.64 -6.41 9.44
C SER A 220 -13.36 -6.37 10.78
N THR A 221 -14.32 -7.26 10.96
CA THR A 221 -15.12 -7.39 12.17
C THR A 221 -15.11 -8.83 12.67
N PHE A 222 -14.85 -9.01 13.96
CA PHE A 222 -14.99 -10.28 14.66
C PHE A 222 -16.04 -10.17 15.75
N LYS A 223 -17.03 -11.07 15.73
CA LYS A 223 -18.10 -11.10 16.74
C LYS A 223 -17.85 -12.23 17.73
N SER A 224 -17.51 -11.86 18.95
CA SER A 224 -17.53 -12.76 20.11
C SER A 224 -18.92 -12.76 20.76
N LYS A 225 -19.14 -13.61 21.77
CA LYS A 225 -20.45 -13.72 22.47
C LYS A 225 -20.95 -12.38 23.02
N ASP A 226 -20.05 -11.59 23.62
CA ASP A 226 -20.44 -10.38 24.35
C ASP A 226 -19.95 -9.08 23.69
N ARG A 227 -19.13 -9.17 22.65
CA ARG A 227 -18.44 -8.02 22.06
C ARG A 227 -18.22 -8.16 20.57
N ILE A 228 -18.30 -7.01 19.90
CA ILE A 228 -17.84 -6.83 18.54
C ILE A 228 -16.44 -6.20 18.59
N TRP A 229 -15.52 -6.80 17.86
CA TRP A 229 -14.15 -6.37 17.70
C TRP A 229 -13.94 -5.92 16.27
N TRP A 230 -13.25 -4.81 16.10
CA TRP A 230 -12.87 -4.25 14.80
C TRP A 230 -11.37 -4.40 14.65
N PHE A 231 -10.96 -5.01 13.55
CA PHE A 231 -9.57 -4.94 13.11
C PHE A 231 -9.39 -3.63 12.37
N VAL A 232 -8.47 -2.80 12.86
CA VAL A 232 -8.32 -1.41 12.45
C VAL A 232 -6.89 -1.13 12.03
N ILE A 233 -6.73 -0.15 11.13
CA ILE A 233 -5.48 0.59 10.96
C ILE A 233 -5.73 1.97 11.55
N MET A 234 -4.85 2.39 12.45
CA MET A 234 -4.92 3.72 13.05
C MET A 234 -4.20 4.74 12.18
N ASP A 235 -4.71 5.98 12.19
CA ASP A 235 -4.02 7.10 11.58
C ASP A 235 -2.70 7.38 12.30
N ASP A 236 -1.76 7.98 11.56
CA ASP A 236 -0.45 8.36 12.06
C ASP A 236 -0.58 9.45 13.14
N LYS A 237 0.17 9.29 14.22
CA LYS A 237 0.24 10.22 15.36
C LYS A 237 1.46 11.13 15.35
N GLY A 238 2.14 11.23 14.21
CA GLY A 238 3.45 11.85 14.11
C GLY A 238 4.59 10.86 14.37
N ASP A 239 4.30 9.56 14.27
CA ASP A 239 5.29 8.49 14.28
C ASP A 239 5.79 8.23 12.84
N LEU A 240 6.75 7.33 12.68
CA LEU A 240 7.24 6.93 11.35
C LEU A 240 6.37 5.86 10.68
N SER A 241 5.42 5.29 11.44
CA SER A 241 4.57 4.16 11.03
C SER A 241 3.16 4.29 11.60
N ARG A 242 2.18 3.74 10.87
CA ARG A 242 0.84 3.47 11.36
C ARG A 242 0.83 2.10 12.02
N LYS A 243 -0.06 1.87 12.97
CA LYS A 243 -0.23 0.55 13.61
C LYS A 243 -1.58 -0.05 13.28
N CYS A 244 -1.64 -1.37 13.22
CA CYS A 244 -2.89 -2.12 13.07
C CYS A 244 -3.11 -3.10 14.22
N GLY A 245 -4.36 -3.51 14.41
CA GLY A 245 -4.75 -4.38 15.51
C GLY A 245 -6.24 -4.37 15.76
N TRP A 246 -6.64 -4.94 16.89
CA TRP A 246 -8.02 -5.09 17.32
C TRP A 246 -8.42 -4.03 18.32
N MET A 247 -9.62 -3.48 18.15
CA MET A 247 -10.27 -2.61 19.09
C MET A 247 -11.73 -3.02 19.31
N SER A 248 -12.27 -2.86 20.53
CA SER A 248 -13.70 -3.11 20.76
C SER A 248 -14.53 -1.96 20.21
N SER A 249 -15.52 -2.28 19.37
CA SER A 249 -16.38 -1.28 18.72
C SER A 249 -17.16 -0.39 19.68
N ARG A 250 -17.34 -0.82 20.95
CA ARG A 250 -18.02 -0.04 21.99
C ARG A 250 -17.37 1.33 22.26
N TYR A 251 -16.08 1.47 21.96
CA TYR A 251 -15.30 2.68 22.22
C TYR A 251 -15.09 3.53 20.96
N LEU A 252 -15.68 3.12 19.84
CA LEU A 252 -15.46 3.70 18.53
C LEU A 252 -16.77 4.30 18.01
N GLU A 253 -16.69 5.47 17.40
CA GLU A 253 -17.78 6.17 16.73
C GLU A 253 -17.47 6.22 15.24
N VAL A 254 -18.42 5.76 14.44
CA VAL A 254 -18.34 5.76 12.97
C VAL A 254 -18.45 7.21 12.48
N LEU A 255 -17.59 7.57 11.53
CA LEU A 255 -17.58 8.90 10.89
C LEU A 255 -18.46 8.94 9.63
#